data_AF-A0A9X8ZC61-F1
#
_entry.id   AF-A0A9X8ZC61-F1
#
_cell.length_a   1.000
_cell.length_b   1.000
_cell.length_c   1.000
_cell.angle_alpha   90.00
_cell.angle_beta   90.00
_cell.angle_gamma   90.00
#
_symmetry.space_group_name_H-M   'P 1'
#
loop_
_entity.id
_entity.type
_entity.pdbx_description
1 polymer ?
#
loop_
_entity_poly.entity_id
_entity_poly.type
_entity_poly.pdbx_seq_one_letter_code
_entity_poly.pdbx_strand_id
1 'polypeptide(L)' 'MNPVVGLDVAKGESQVQAFLDQSKPYGKSFSMKHIKEELDHFLEFLKEIEEVTG' A
#
# COMPACT_ATOMS: atom_id res chain seq x y z
N MET A 1 5.53 -13.21 9.80
CA MET A 1 5.16 -11.93 10.46
C MET A 1 3.82 -11.47 9.90
N ASN A 2 3.18 -10.44 10.48
CA ASN A 2 2.01 -9.82 9.85
C ASN A 2 2.49 -8.93 8.68
N PRO A 3 1.71 -8.80 7.60
CA PRO A 3 2.04 -7.86 6.54
C PRO A 3 2.09 -6.42 7.07
N VAL A 4 2.93 -5.60 6.47
CA VAL A 4 3.09 -4.18 6.82
C VAL A 4 2.98 -3.34 5.56
N VAL A 5 2.19 -2.27 5.63
CA VAL A 5 2.10 -1.25 4.57
C VAL A 5 2.71 0.04 5.10
N GLY A 6 3.85 0.44 4.52
CA GLY A 6 4.47 1.73 4.74
C GLY A 6 3.83 2.80 3.87
N LEU A 7 3.54 3.96 4.47
CA LEU A 7 2.99 5.12 3.81
C LEU A 7 3.85 6.34 4.15
N ASP A 8 4.53 6.92 3.16
CA ASP A 8 5.17 8.23 3.26
C ASP A 8 4.17 9.28 2.77
N VAL A 9 3.87 10.28 3.60
CA VAL A 9 2.76 11.21 3.38
C VAL A 9 3.29 12.63 3.16
N ALA A 10 3.05 13.15 1.96
CA ALA A 10 3.28 14.53 1.62
C ALA A 10 1.95 15.28 1.38
N LYS A 11 2.03 16.58 1.11
CA LYS A 11 0.83 17.37 0.81
C LYS A 11 0.30 17.01 -0.58
N GLY A 12 -0.81 16.29 -0.63
CA GLY A 12 -1.54 15.97 -1.87
C GLY A 12 -1.13 14.66 -2.53
N GLU A 13 -0.09 13.99 -2.05
CA GLU A 13 0.33 12.67 -2.50
C GLU A 13 1.00 11.87 -1.39
N SER A 14 1.01 10.55 -1.52
CA SER A 14 1.68 9.61 -0.64
C SER A 14 2.39 8.52 -1.43
N GLN A 15 3.58 8.12 -0.99
CA GLN A 15 4.23 6.91 -1.48
C GLN A 15 3.85 5.71 -0.62
N VAL A 16 3.44 4.63 -1.28
CA VAL A 16 2.98 3.38 -0.66
C VAL A 16 4.00 2.29 -0.95
N GLN A 17 4.35 1.48 0.06
CA GLN A 17 5.11 0.25 -0.10
C GLN A 17 4.59 -0.82 0.87
N ALA A 18 4.24 -2.00 0.36
CA ALA A 18 3.87 -3.14 1.20
C ALA A 18 5.01 -4.15 1.37
N PHE A 19 4.98 -4.87 2.48
CA PHE A 19 5.90 -5.96 2.82
C PHE A 19 5.06 -7.12 3.34
N LEU A 20 5.15 -8.30 2.70
CA LEU A 20 4.40 -9.48 3.15
C LEU A 20 5.08 -10.16 4.36
N ASP A 21 6.40 -10.09 4.41
CA ASP A 21 7.21 -10.62 5.51
C ASP A 21 8.53 -9.82 5.61
N GLN A 22 9.40 -10.16 6.56
CA GLN A 22 10.63 -9.42 6.80
C GLN A 22 11.50 -9.37 5.54
N SER A 23 11.81 -8.16 5.08
CA SER A 23 12.60 -7.91 3.86
C SER A 23 11.99 -8.48 2.57
N LYS A 24 10.68 -8.82 2.56
CA LYS A 24 9.97 -9.31 1.37
C LYS A 24 8.97 -8.25 0.89
N PRO A 25 9.41 -7.28 0.07
CA PRO A 25 8.51 -6.28 -0.50
C PRO A 25 7.46 -6.95 -1.39
N TYR A 26 6.23 -6.43 -1.32
CA TYR A 26 5.15 -6.80 -2.22
C TYR A 26 5.07 -5.80 -3.35
N GLY A 27 5.22 -6.29 -4.59
CA GLY A 27 5.19 -5.43 -5.77
C GLY A 27 6.25 -4.33 -5.77
N LYS A 28 5.93 -3.23 -6.45
CA LYS A 28 6.73 -1.99 -6.47
C LYS A 28 6.04 -0.93 -5.62
N SER A 29 6.82 0.01 -5.08
CA SER A 29 6.23 1.22 -4.51
C SER A 29 5.49 2.03 -5.58
N PHE A 30 4.44 2.70 -5.17
CA PHE A 30 3.67 3.60 -6.04
C PHE A 30 3.34 4.90 -5.32
N SER A 31 3.16 5.97 -6.08
CA SER A 31 2.62 7.23 -5.56
C SER A 31 1.12 7.26 -5.74
N MET A 32 0.41 7.76 -4.74
CA MET A 32 -1.03 7.90 -4.69
C MET A 32 -1.37 9.35 -4.34
N LYS A 33 -2.07 10.04 -5.23
CA LYS A 33 -2.65 11.36 -4.95
C LYS A 33 -3.79 11.24 -3.96
N HIS A 34 -3.98 12.29 -3.16
CA HIS A 34 -5.07 12.38 -2.19
C HIS A 34 -6.39 12.78 -2.88
N ILE A 35 -6.79 12.03 -3.89
CA ILE A 35 -8.07 12.14 -4.60
C ILE A 35 -8.87 10.85 -4.42
N LYS A 36 -10.19 10.93 -4.59
CA LYS A 36 -11.11 9.83 -4.29
C LYS A 36 -10.76 8.56 -5.07
N GLU A 37 -10.51 8.70 -6.36
CA GLU A 37 -10.25 7.59 -7.28
C GLU A 37 -8.99 6.83 -6.87
N GLU A 38 -7.92 7.54 -6.50
CA GLU A 38 -6.66 6.90 -6.08
C GLU A 38 -6.74 6.33 -4.66
N LEU A 39 -7.54 6.92 -3.78
CA LEU A 39 -7.83 6.35 -2.46
C LEU A 39 -8.68 5.07 -2.56
N ASP A 40 -9.62 5.02 -3.50
CA ASP A 40 -10.40 3.81 -3.78
C ASP A 40 -9.48 2.68 -4.30
N HIS A 41 -8.53 3.00 -5.19
CA HIS A 41 -7.50 2.04 -5.62
C HIS A 41 -6.57 1.59 -4.48
N PHE A 42 -6.22 2.49 -3.57
CA PHE A 42 -5.44 2.12 -2.40
C PHE A 42 -6.21 1.18 -1.47
N LEU A 43 -7.52 1.36 -1.31
CA LEU A 43 -8.37 0.42 -0.57
C LEU A 43 -8.42 -0.96 -1.24
N GLU A 44 -8.52 -1.01 -2.57
CA GLU A 44 -8.44 -2.28 -3.32
C GLU A 44 -7.10 -2.98 -3.09
N PHE A 45 -6.00 -2.23 -3.13
CA PHE A 45 -4.67 -2.73 -2.82
C PHE A 45 -4.57 -3.31 -1.41
N LEU A 46 -5.13 -2.64 -0.40
CA LEU A 46 -5.13 -3.16 0.98
C LEU A 46 -5.90 -4.48 1.10
N LYS A 47 -7.03 -4.62 0.41
CA LYS A 47 -7.80 -5.88 0.38
C LYS A 47 -7.01 -7.01 -0.29
N GLU A 48 -6.31 -6.71 -1.38
CA GLU A 48 -5.45 -7.69 -2.05
C GLU A 48 -4.34 -8.20 -1.09
N ILE A 49 -3.71 -7.31 -0.34
CA ILE A 49 -2.70 -7.71 0.68
C ILE A 49 -3.33 -8.61 1.73
N GLU A 50 -4.53 -8.28 2.21
CA GLU A 50 -5.27 -9.10 3.18
C GLU A 50 -5.58 -10.49 2.61
N GLU A 51 -6.05 -10.60 1.36
CA GLU A 51 -6.35 -11.87 0.71
C GLU A 51 -5.09 -12.74 0.44
N VAL A 52 -3.95 -12.12 0.16
CA VAL A 52 -2.69 -12.83 -0.11
C VAL A 52 -2.03 -13.34 1.18
N THR A 53 -2.36 -12.75 2.34
CA THR A 53 -1.68 -13.00 3.62
C THR A 53 -2.55 -13.59 4.73
N GLY A 54 -3.87 -13.55 4.58
CA GLY A 54 -4.85 -14.23 5.42
C GLY A 54 -4.98 -15.72 5.13
#